data_AF-A0AAV7J7D2-F1
#
_entry.id   AF-A0AAV7J7D2-F1
#
_cell.length_a   1.000
_cell.length_b   1.000
_cell.length_c   1.000
_cell.angle_alpha   90.00
_cell.angle_beta   90.00
_cell.angle_gamma   90.00
#
_symmetry.space_group_name_H-M   'P 1'
#
loop_
_entity.id
_entity.type
_entity.pdbx_description
1 polymer ?
#
loop_
_entity_poly.entity_id
_entity_poly.type
_entity_poly.pdbx_seq_one_letter_code
_entity_poly.pdbx_strand_id
1 'polypeptide(L)'
;MMSTYKLSFVLGKFKTTQVNNSLRMWSTKTAIDYEENFMRIGQKTWNILEDITGISSNEQFLEKLDFVIIPRSSDLSRYMNGIYPSYNWELCIVNEGDLKEKTYTEALPNLLTYQWFINSIAPDNFHFQSFEHGLSVYIPTFIADKLLSPNLVSEGIPIDKGKKNIGFQFTVQMKIIWTLTILLSLIE
;
A
#
# COMPACT_ATOMS: atom_id res chain seq x y z
N MET A 1 4.62 -1.35 -20.23
CA MET A 1 3.21 -1.59 -20.60
C MET A 1 2.46 -2.13 -19.39
N MET A 2 1.14 -1.91 -19.27
CA MET A 2 0.33 -2.44 -18.15
C MET A 2 -0.66 -3.49 -18.66
N SER A 3 -0.85 -4.57 -17.90
CA SER A 3 -1.81 -5.63 -18.21
C SER A 3 -3.25 -5.11 -18.19
N THR A 4 -4.10 -5.56 -19.12
CA THR A 4 -5.47 -5.07 -19.30
C THR A 4 -6.38 -5.29 -18.09
N TYR A 5 -6.14 -6.34 -17.30
CA TYR A 5 -6.93 -6.62 -16.09
C TYR A 5 -6.70 -5.61 -14.96
N LYS A 6 -5.67 -4.75 -15.07
CA LYS A 6 -5.37 -3.67 -14.12
C LYS A 6 -6.07 -2.36 -14.48
N LEU A 7 -6.63 -2.26 -15.70
CA LEU A 7 -7.34 -1.07 -16.15
C LEU A 7 -8.63 -0.90 -15.35
N SER A 8 -8.85 0.31 -14.84
CA SER A 8 -10.04 0.64 -14.06
C SER A 8 -10.48 2.07 -14.32
N PHE A 9 -11.79 2.31 -14.22
CA PHE A 9 -12.38 3.63 -14.22
C PHE A 9 -13.61 3.62 -13.31
N VAL A 10 -13.86 4.74 -12.63
CA VAL A 10 -15.03 4.89 -11.77
C VAL A 10 -15.81 6.10 -12.23
N LEU A 11 -17.13 5.92 -12.37
CA LEU A 11 -18.06 6.97 -12.76
C LEU A 11 -19.04 7.21 -11.61
N GLY A 12 -19.08 8.43 -11.09
CA GLY A 12 -19.97 8.76 -9.98
C GLY A 12 -19.79 10.16 -9.46
N LYS A 13 -20.68 10.56 -8.55
CA LYS A 13 -20.61 11.85 -7.85
C LYS A 13 -19.84 11.65 -6.54
N PHE A 14 -18.54 11.85 -6.60
CA PHE A 14 -17.65 11.74 -5.45
C PHE A 14 -17.22 13.12 -4.94
N LYS A 15 -16.90 13.18 -3.66
CA LYS A 15 -16.06 14.23 -3.08
C LYS A 15 -14.64 13.71 -2.97
N THR A 16 -13.68 14.61 -3.01
CA THR A 16 -12.26 14.26 -2.92
C THR A 16 -11.64 14.85 -1.67
N THR A 17 -10.90 14.03 -0.94
CA THR A 17 -10.01 14.43 0.15
C THR A 17 -8.59 14.03 -0.21
N GLN A 18 -7.65 14.94 -0.02
CA GLN A 18 -6.24 14.73 -0.38
C GLN A 18 -5.35 15.14 0.79
N VAL A 19 -4.32 14.33 1.06
CA VAL A 19 -3.29 14.66 2.05
C VAL A 19 -2.04 15.22 1.38
N ASN A 20 -1.72 14.73 0.17
CA ASN A 20 -0.67 15.26 -0.67
C ASN A 20 -1.05 15.10 -2.15
N ASN A 21 -0.11 15.37 -3.06
CA ASN A 21 -0.34 15.25 -4.51
C ASN A 21 -0.46 13.78 -4.98
N SER A 22 0.02 12.83 -4.18
CA SER A 22 0.15 11.42 -4.57
C SER A 22 -0.93 10.52 -3.97
N LEU A 23 -1.60 10.92 -2.89
CA LEU A 23 -2.63 10.14 -2.23
C LEU A 23 -3.92 10.95 -2.15
N ARG A 24 -4.96 10.41 -2.77
CA ARG A 24 -6.30 11.02 -2.78
C ARG A 24 -7.35 9.97 -2.48
N MET A 25 -8.44 10.40 -1.88
CA MET A 25 -9.58 9.57 -1.56
C MET A 25 -10.84 10.20 -2.13
N TRP A 26 -11.65 9.38 -2.80
CA TRP A 26 -12.88 9.73 -3.48
C TRP A 26 -14.01 9.02 -2.76
N SER A 27 -14.94 9.75 -2.18
CA SER A 27 -16.02 9.13 -1.41
C SER A 27 -17.38 9.77 -1.67
N THR A 28 -18.42 9.04 -1.32
CA THR A 28 -19.78 9.60 -1.25
C THR A 28 -19.97 10.38 0.04
N LYS A 29 -20.94 11.30 0.10
CA LYS A 29 -21.17 12.18 1.26
C LYS A 29 -21.29 11.47 2.62
N THR A 30 -21.61 10.18 2.65
CA THR A 30 -21.82 9.40 3.87
C THR A 30 -20.54 8.83 4.49
N ALA A 31 -19.39 8.90 3.82
CA ALA A 31 -18.12 8.31 4.29
C ALA A 31 -17.10 9.35 4.79
N ILE A 32 -17.49 10.62 4.88
CA ILE A 32 -16.59 11.77 5.14
C ILE A 32 -15.94 11.70 6.54
N ASP A 33 -16.60 11.08 7.52
CA ASP A 33 -16.13 11.12 8.90
C ASP A 33 -14.85 10.30 9.14
N TYR A 34 -14.45 9.45 8.19
CA TYR A 34 -13.31 8.55 8.33
C TYR A 34 -12.14 8.88 7.39
N GLU A 35 -12.31 9.82 6.46
CA GLU A 35 -11.31 10.08 5.41
C GLU A 35 -10.01 10.61 5.99
N GLU A 36 -10.09 11.54 6.96
CA GLU A 36 -8.89 12.17 7.52
C GLU A 36 -7.99 11.13 8.20
N ASN A 37 -8.57 10.24 9.01
CA ASN A 37 -7.79 9.22 9.70
C ASN A 37 -7.24 8.18 8.72
N PHE A 38 -8.07 7.72 7.77
CA PHE A 38 -7.63 6.79 6.72
C PHE A 38 -6.46 7.38 5.93
N MET A 39 -6.59 8.61 5.46
CA MET A 39 -5.56 9.27 4.67
C MET A 39 -4.29 9.55 5.46
N ARG A 40 -4.41 9.91 6.74
CA ARG A 40 -3.27 10.07 7.65
C ARG A 40 -2.49 8.77 7.84
N ILE A 41 -3.18 7.64 8.04
CA ILE A 41 -2.53 6.33 8.19
C ILE A 41 -1.97 5.87 6.85
N GLY A 42 -2.69 6.09 5.74
CA GLY A 42 -2.22 5.80 4.39
C GLY A 42 -0.93 6.52 4.06
N GLN A 43 -0.83 7.81 4.40
CA GLN A 43 0.40 8.58 4.25
C GLN A 43 1.56 8.00 5.06
N LYS A 44 1.33 7.62 6.32
CA LYS A 44 2.38 7.00 7.14
C LYS A 44 2.86 5.69 6.55
N THR A 45 1.94 4.84 6.13
CA THR A 45 2.23 3.57 5.43
C THR A 45 3.05 3.81 4.17
N TRP A 46 2.66 4.80 3.37
CA TRP A 46 3.36 5.17 2.14
C TRP A 46 4.80 5.59 2.42
N ASN A 47 5.02 6.44 3.42
CA ASN A 47 6.37 6.86 3.82
C ASN A 47 7.21 5.66 4.30
N ILE A 48 6.62 4.72 5.04
CA ILE A 48 7.33 3.50 5.46
C ILE A 48 7.72 2.65 4.22
N LEU A 49 6.85 2.55 3.22
CA LEU A 49 7.15 1.85 1.96
C LEU A 49 8.31 2.52 1.20
N GLU A 50 8.30 3.85 1.10
CA GLU A 50 9.40 4.64 0.54
C GLU A 50 10.71 4.36 1.29
N ASP A 51 10.68 4.39 2.62
CA ASP A 51 11.85 4.17 3.47
C ASP A 51 12.45 2.76 3.30
N ILE A 52 11.60 1.70 3.34
CA ILE A 52 12.11 0.32 3.28
C ILE A 52 12.63 -0.06 1.89
N THR A 53 12.04 0.51 0.83
CA THR A 53 12.44 0.23 -0.55
C THR A 53 13.54 1.17 -1.04
N GLY A 54 13.62 2.37 -0.44
CA GLY A 54 14.43 3.47 -0.93
C GLY A 54 14.01 3.94 -2.33
N ILE A 55 12.72 3.80 -2.67
CA ILE A 55 12.10 4.26 -3.91
C ILE A 55 11.10 5.34 -3.51
N SER A 56 11.28 6.55 -4.01
CA SER A 56 10.30 7.62 -3.79
C SER A 56 9.05 7.44 -4.64
N SER A 57 7.94 8.02 -4.21
CA SER A 57 6.69 8.12 -5.00
C SER A 57 6.91 8.64 -6.41
N ASN A 58 7.84 9.57 -6.61
CA ASN A 58 8.14 10.12 -7.94
C ASN A 58 8.96 9.16 -8.83
N GLU A 59 9.67 8.21 -8.21
CA GLU A 59 10.41 7.16 -8.92
C GLU A 59 9.53 5.93 -9.19
N GLN A 60 8.37 5.84 -8.52
CA GLN A 60 7.37 4.84 -8.84
C GLN A 60 6.68 5.14 -10.18
N PHE A 61 6.18 4.08 -10.82
CA PHE A 61 5.31 4.20 -11.99
C PHE A 61 3.96 4.88 -11.71
N LEU A 62 3.62 5.09 -10.43
CA LEU A 62 2.36 5.67 -9.99
C LEU A 62 2.61 7.08 -9.44
N GLU A 63 2.40 8.10 -10.29
CA GLU A 63 2.43 9.51 -9.86
C GLU A 63 1.41 9.79 -8.74
N LYS A 64 0.32 9.01 -8.71
CA LYS A 64 -0.76 9.11 -7.73
C LYS A 64 -1.46 7.77 -7.50
N LEU A 65 -2.07 7.64 -6.34
CA LEU A 65 -2.97 6.58 -5.93
C LEU A 65 -4.29 7.19 -5.44
N ASP A 66 -5.38 6.77 -6.08
CA ASP A 66 -6.75 7.18 -5.78
C ASP A 66 -7.47 6.04 -5.03
N PHE A 67 -7.81 6.26 -3.77
CA PHE A 67 -8.77 5.39 -3.06
C PHE A 67 -10.18 5.81 -3.43
N VAL A 68 -11.03 4.87 -3.83
CA VAL A 68 -12.42 5.19 -4.20
C VAL A 68 -13.36 4.36 -3.35
N ILE A 69 -14.14 5.03 -2.51
CA ILE A 69 -15.09 4.36 -1.61
C ILE A 69 -16.40 4.14 -2.33
N ILE A 70 -16.75 2.87 -2.53
CA ILE A 70 -17.95 2.48 -3.25
C ILE A 70 -18.95 1.88 -2.26
N PRO A 71 -20.20 2.38 -2.20
CA PRO A 71 -21.17 2.01 -1.17
C PRO A 71 -21.62 0.54 -1.23
N ARG A 72 -21.46 -0.13 -2.38
CA ARG A 72 -21.79 -1.54 -2.55
C ARG A 72 -21.11 -2.08 -3.79
N SER A 73 -20.18 -3.01 -3.63
CA SER A 73 -19.76 -3.86 -4.75
C SER A 73 -19.61 -5.30 -4.30
N SER A 74 -19.90 -6.22 -5.21
CA SER A 74 -19.47 -7.61 -5.13
C SER A 74 -17.99 -7.65 -5.53
N ASP A 75 -17.14 -8.27 -4.71
CA ASP A 75 -15.75 -8.69 -4.98
C ASP A 75 -15.02 -7.87 -6.07
N LEU A 76 -14.82 -6.57 -5.84
CA LEU A 76 -13.95 -5.81 -6.73
C LEU A 76 -12.50 -6.26 -6.55
N SER A 77 -11.84 -6.44 -7.70
CA SER A 77 -10.45 -6.84 -7.82
C SER A 77 -9.52 -5.90 -7.05
N ARG A 78 -8.77 -6.44 -6.09
CA ARG A 78 -7.70 -5.74 -5.35
C ARG A 78 -6.49 -5.39 -6.24
N TYR A 79 -6.53 -5.78 -7.51
CA TYR A 79 -5.42 -5.71 -8.46
C TYR A 79 -5.53 -4.53 -9.43
N MET A 80 -6.45 -3.59 -9.21
CA MET A 80 -6.54 -2.37 -10.01
C MET A 80 -5.35 -1.46 -9.73
N ASN A 81 -4.73 -0.91 -10.77
CA ASN A 81 -3.55 -0.06 -10.61
C ASN A 81 -3.96 1.41 -10.48
N GLY A 82 -3.48 2.09 -9.42
CA GLY A 82 -3.73 3.52 -9.21
C GLY A 82 -5.15 3.88 -8.76
N ILE A 83 -6.10 2.94 -8.78
CA ILE A 83 -7.43 3.08 -8.18
C ILE A 83 -7.67 1.89 -7.26
N TYR A 84 -8.03 2.14 -6.01
CA TYR A 84 -8.45 1.08 -5.09
C TYR A 84 -9.93 1.25 -4.70
N PRO A 85 -10.83 0.36 -5.15
CA PRO A 85 -12.20 0.36 -4.65
C PRO A 85 -12.24 -0.21 -3.23
N SER A 86 -12.52 0.63 -2.23
CA SER A 86 -12.69 0.21 -0.84
C SER A 86 -14.15 0.23 -0.44
N TYR A 87 -14.52 -0.65 0.49
CA TYR A 87 -15.88 -0.75 1.00
C TYR A 87 -16.13 0.21 2.14
N ASN A 88 -17.36 0.72 2.23
CA ASN A 88 -17.80 1.48 3.41
C ASN A 88 -17.55 0.69 4.70
N TRP A 89 -17.72 -0.63 4.77
CA TRP A 89 -17.49 -1.38 6.01
C TRP A 89 -16.01 -1.50 6.39
N GLU A 90 -15.07 -1.52 5.43
CA GLU A 90 -13.63 -1.44 5.73
C GLU A 90 -13.27 -0.12 6.40
N LEU A 91 -14.06 0.94 6.11
CA LEU A 91 -13.99 2.23 6.79
C LEU A 91 -14.93 2.36 8.00
N CYS A 92 -16.01 1.58 8.08
CA CYS A 92 -17.09 1.70 9.08
C CYS A 92 -17.00 0.70 10.24
N ILE A 93 -16.00 -0.19 10.28
CA ILE A 93 -15.64 -0.98 11.49
C ILE A 93 -15.17 -0.06 12.66
N VAL A 94 -15.25 1.26 12.47
CA VAL A 94 -14.79 2.33 13.36
C VAL A 94 -15.75 2.62 14.53
N ASN A 95 -16.76 1.78 14.83
CA ASN A 95 -17.66 2.02 15.97
C ASN A 95 -17.41 1.14 17.20
N GLU A 96 -16.55 0.13 17.14
CA GLU A 96 -16.18 -0.68 18.32
C GLU A 96 -14.67 -0.51 18.59
N GLY A 97 -14.34 0.04 19.77
CA GLY A 97 -13.04 0.64 20.14
C GLY A 97 -11.77 -0.09 19.69
N ASP A 98 -11.74 -1.43 19.79
CA ASP A 98 -10.54 -2.24 19.50
C ASP A 98 -10.43 -2.70 18.04
N LEU A 99 -11.56 -2.73 17.32
CA LEU A 99 -11.59 -3.09 15.91
C LEU A 99 -11.12 -1.91 15.01
N LYS A 100 -11.17 -0.68 15.53
CA LYS A 100 -10.80 0.56 14.79
C LYS A 100 -9.33 0.56 14.36
N GLU A 101 -8.43 0.19 15.26
CA GLU A 101 -6.99 0.30 15.03
C GLU A 101 -6.50 -0.85 14.15
N LYS A 102 -7.04 -2.05 14.38
CA LYS A 102 -6.66 -3.27 13.65
C LYS A 102 -6.97 -3.18 12.15
N THR A 103 -8.14 -2.67 11.75
CA THR A 103 -8.48 -2.58 10.32
C THR A 103 -7.58 -1.61 9.58
N TYR A 104 -7.27 -0.44 10.14
CA TYR A 104 -6.36 0.50 9.47
C TYR A 104 -4.90 0.07 9.52
N THR A 105 -4.48 -0.63 10.57
CA THR A 105 -3.08 -1.08 10.72
C THR A 105 -2.79 -2.37 9.96
N GLU A 106 -3.79 -3.19 9.63
CA GLU A 106 -3.59 -4.42 8.86
C GLU A 106 -4.03 -4.28 7.40
N ALA A 107 -5.23 -3.75 7.14
CA ALA A 107 -5.79 -3.71 5.79
C ALA A 107 -5.05 -2.66 4.94
N LEU A 108 -4.87 -1.44 5.43
CA LEU A 108 -4.28 -0.37 4.62
C LEU A 108 -2.83 -0.66 4.21
N PRO A 109 -1.96 -1.18 5.08
CA PRO A 109 -0.65 -1.69 4.67
C PRO A 109 -0.71 -2.82 3.66
N ASN A 110 -1.69 -3.72 3.77
CA ASN A 110 -1.89 -4.77 2.78
C ASN A 110 -2.18 -4.17 1.40
N LEU A 111 -3.15 -3.27 1.32
CA LEU A 111 -3.55 -2.62 0.08
C LEU A 111 -2.40 -1.84 -0.56
N LEU A 112 -1.70 -1.04 0.23
CA LEU A 112 -0.59 -0.23 -0.25
C LEU A 112 0.60 -1.10 -0.69
N THR A 113 0.85 -2.23 -0.02
CA THR A 113 1.86 -3.21 -0.47
C THR A 113 1.51 -3.80 -1.83
N TYR A 114 0.24 -4.16 -2.06
CA TYR A 114 -0.21 -4.66 -3.37
C TYR A 114 0.03 -3.63 -4.47
N GLN A 115 -0.32 -2.36 -4.23
CA GLN A 115 -0.05 -1.28 -5.19
C GLN A 115 1.44 -1.09 -5.42
N TRP A 116 2.24 -1.13 -4.36
CA TRP A 116 3.67 -0.86 -4.41
C TRP A 116 4.44 -1.94 -5.18
N PHE A 117 4.22 -3.21 -4.83
CA PHE A 117 5.04 -4.32 -5.33
C PHE A 117 4.34 -5.11 -6.43
N ILE A 118 3.09 -5.50 -6.23
CA ILE A 118 2.42 -6.45 -7.13
C ILE A 118 1.97 -5.75 -8.41
N ASN A 119 1.49 -4.53 -8.30
CA ASN A 119 1.12 -3.77 -9.50
C ASN A 119 2.34 -3.29 -10.29
N SER A 120 3.46 -3.01 -9.62
CA SER A 120 4.69 -2.53 -10.27
C SER A 120 5.60 -3.63 -10.81
N ILE A 121 5.63 -4.80 -10.17
CA ILE A 121 6.53 -5.92 -10.50
C ILE A 121 5.75 -7.11 -11.06
N ALA A 122 4.51 -6.92 -11.52
CA ALA A 122 3.67 -8.06 -11.93
C ALA A 122 4.44 -8.99 -12.86
N PRO A 123 4.77 -10.20 -12.41
CA PRO A 123 5.58 -11.11 -13.18
C PRO A 123 4.71 -11.65 -14.30
N ASP A 124 5.28 -11.76 -15.50
CA ASP A 124 4.58 -12.34 -16.66
C ASP A 124 4.29 -13.84 -16.48
N ASN A 125 4.78 -14.44 -15.37
CA ASN A 125 4.67 -15.85 -15.09
C ASN A 125 4.11 -16.13 -13.68
N PHE A 126 3.07 -16.97 -13.63
CA PHE A 126 2.44 -17.49 -12.40
C PHE A 126 3.41 -18.19 -11.44
N HIS A 127 4.60 -18.61 -11.88
CA HIS A 127 5.61 -19.20 -11.01
C HIS A 127 6.09 -18.27 -9.89
N PHE A 128 5.88 -16.96 -10.01
CA PHE A 128 6.21 -15.98 -8.98
C PHE A 128 5.06 -15.66 -8.01
N GLN A 129 3.91 -16.35 -8.13
CA GLN A 129 2.76 -16.12 -7.25
C GLN A 129 3.10 -16.34 -5.76
N SER A 130 3.99 -17.28 -5.45
CA SER A 130 4.45 -17.52 -4.08
C SER A 130 5.24 -16.34 -3.52
N PHE A 131 6.01 -15.64 -4.35
CA PHE A 131 6.75 -14.44 -3.98
C PHE A 131 5.80 -13.27 -3.72
N GLU A 132 4.83 -13.04 -4.62
CA GLU A 132 3.78 -12.02 -4.42
C GLU A 132 3.01 -12.28 -3.11
N HIS A 133 2.62 -13.53 -2.89
CA HIS A 133 1.92 -13.91 -1.67
C HIS A 133 2.78 -13.65 -0.43
N GLY A 134 4.07 -14.04 -0.46
CA GLY A 134 5.02 -13.80 0.62
C GLY A 134 5.16 -12.31 0.95
N LEU A 135 5.32 -11.45 -0.06
CA LEU A 135 5.37 -10.00 0.13
C LEU A 135 4.06 -9.45 0.69
N SER A 136 2.91 -9.93 0.19
CA SER A 136 1.58 -9.50 0.64
C SER A 136 1.24 -9.88 2.08
N VAL A 137 1.99 -10.82 2.66
CA VAL A 137 1.87 -11.19 4.07
C VAL A 137 2.92 -10.48 4.91
N TYR A 138 4.19 -10.52 4.47
CA TYR A 138 5.31 -10.02 5.27
C TYR A 138 5.32 -8.50 5.42
N ILE A 139 5.21 -7.76 4.31
CA ILE A 139 5.34 -6.29 4.34
C ILE A 139 4.21 -5.64 5.15
N PRO A 140 2.93 -6.03 4.99
CA PRO A 140 1.86 -5.42 5.76
C PRO A 140 2.02 -5.64 7.26
N THR A 141 2.42 -6.85 7.68
CA THR A 141 2.72 -7.14 9.09
C THR A 141 3.87 -6.29 9.61
N PHE A 142 4.94 -6.13 8.82
CA PHE A 142 6.06 -5.26 9.19
C PHE A 142 5.64 -3.79 9.36
N ILE A 143 4.83 -3.28 8.43
CA ILE A 143 4.32 -1.90 8.50
C ILE A 143 3.36 -1.74 9.68
N ALA A 144 2.47 -2.70 9.93
CA ALA A 144 1.56 -2.70 11.07
C ALA A 144 2.32 -2.54 12.39
N ASP A 145 3.39 -3.33 12.58
CA ASP A 145 4.28 -3.26 13.74
C ASP A 145 4.92 -1.88 13.90
N LYS A 146 5.36 -1.27 12.79
CA LYS A 146 5.90 0.10 12.75
C LYS A 146 4.87 1.17 13.09
N LEU A 147 3.63 1.03 12.62
CA LEU A 147 2.55 1.98 12.89
C LEU A 147 2.11 1.95 14.36
N LEU A 148 2.08 0.75 14.95
CA LEU A 148 1.64 0.50 16.33
C LEU A 148 2.73 0.79 17.38
N SER A 149 3.98 0.98 16.96
CA SER A 149 5.11 1.24 17.84
C SER A 149 5.46 2.74 17.89
N PRO A 150 4.88 3.55 18.80
CA PRO A 150 5.01 5.01 18.80
C PRO A 150 6.45 5.54 18.97
N ASN A 151 7.39 4.73 19.45
CA ASN A 151 8.77 5.13 19.72
C ASN A 151 9.77 4.82 18.59
N LEU A 152 9.32 4.20 17.50
CA LEU A 152 10.19 3.69 16.44
C LEU A 152 10.39 4.66 15.25
N VAL A 153 9.72 5.81 15.26
CA VAL A 153 9.76 6.82 14.17
C VAL A 153 10.52 8.09 14.58
N SER A 154 10.59 8.44 15.88
CA SER A 154 11.30 9.62 16.38
C SER A 154 12.75 9.35 16.80
N GLU A 155 13.07 8.11 17.12
CA GLU A 155 14.44 7.64 17.25
C GLU A 155 14.73 6.87 15.97
N GLY A 156 15.69 7.30 15.16
CA GLY A 156 16.25 6.43 14.13
C GLY A 156 16.72 5.17 14.83
N ILE A 157 15.89 4.12 14.83
CA ILE A 157 16.09 2.97 15.70
C ILE A 157 17.46 2.40 15.35
N PRO A 158 18.40 2.32 16.29
CA PRO A 158 19.55 1.48 16.10
C PRO A 158 19.02 0.05 16.00
N ILE A 159 19.04 -0.50 14.79
CA ILE A 159 18.87 -1.93 14.54
C ILE A 159 19.73 -2.64 15.57
N ASP A 160 19.09 -3.41 16.45
CA ASP A 160 19.76 -4.20 17.48
C ASP A 160 21.01 -4.85 16.88
N LYS A 161 22.18 -4.56 17.45
CA LYS A 161 23.48 -4.99 16.91
C LYS A 161 23.61 -6.52 16.89
N GLY A 162 22.69 -7.26 17.52
CA GLY A 162 22.57 -8.73 17.42
C GLY A 162 21.72 -9.26 16.25
N LYS A 163 20.86 -8.45 15.63
CA LYS A 163 20.01 -8.81 14.46
C LYS A 163 20.20 -7.86 13.26
N LYS A 164 21.38 -7.24 13.19
CA LYS A 164 21.77 -6.21 12.21
C LYS A 164 21.62 -6.59 10.74
N ASN A 165 21.43 -7.87 10.42
CA ASN A 165 21.39 -8.34 9.05
C ASN A 165 19.99 -8.41 8.45
N ILE A 166 18.89 -8.55 9.21
CA ILE A 166 17.62 -8.89 8.54
C ILE A 166 17.00 -7.69 7.82
N GLY A 167 16.85 -6.53 8.48
CA GLY A 167 16.28 -5.34 7.83
C GLY A 167 17.19 -4.76 6.74
N PHE A 168 18.49 -4.69 6.99
CA PHE A 168 19.46 -4.19 6.00
C PHE A 168 19.63 -5.17 4.83
N GLN A 169 19.74 -6.49 5.08
CA GLN A 169 19.75 -7.46 3.99
C GLN A 169 18.42 -7.46 3.25
N PHE A 170 17.28 -7.24 3.91
CA PHE A 170 16.00 -7.15 3.24
C PHE A 170 15.92 -5.91 2.33
N THR A 171 16.28 -4.71 2.82
CA THR A 171 16.33 -3.51 1.97
C THR A 171 17.32 -3.66 0.81
N VAL A 172 18.51 -4.23 1.05
CA VAL A 172 19.49 -4.50 -0.01
C VAL A 172 18.98 -5.54 -1.00
N GLN A 173 18.38 -6.64 -0.52
CA GLN A 173 17.78 -7.68 -1.36
C GLN A 173 16.62 -7.14 -2.17
N MET A 174 15.75 -6.32 -1.59
CA MET A 174 14.63 -5.70 -2.30
C MET A 174 15.12 -4.69 -3.35
N LYS A 175 16.15 -3.90 -3.05
CA LYS A 175 16.78 -3.03 -4.07
C LYS A 175 17.41 -3.84 -5.19
N ILE A 176 18.09 -4.94 -4.88
CA ILE A 176 18.69 -5.83 -5.89
C ILE A 176 17.60 -6.48 -6.73
N ILE A 177 16.56 -7.07 -6.11
CA ILE A 177 15.42 -7.69 -6.80
C ILE A 177 14.76 -6.65 -7.70
N TRP A 178 14.46 -5.46 -7.19
CA TRP A 178 13.84 -4.39 -7.97
C TRP A 178 14.71 -3.95 -9.16
N THR A 179 16.00 -3.74 -8.93
CA THR A 179 16.96 -3.35 -9.99
C THR A 179 17.06 -4.44 -11.05
N LEU A 180 17.08 -5.72 -10.63
CA LEU A 180 17.11 -6.87 -11.55
C LEU A 180 15.80 -7.01 -12.32
N THR A 181 14.64 -6.81 -11.69
CA THR A 181 13.34 -6.80 -12.37
C THR A 181 13.31 -5.71 -13.44
N ILE A 182 13.71 -4.47 -13.11
CA ILE A 182 13.77 -3.38 -14.08
C ILE A 182 14.70 -3.75 -15.23
N LEU A 183 15.92 -4.21 -14.94
CA LEU A 183 16.89 -4.60 -15.96
C LEU A 183 16.39 -5.71 -16.87
N LEU A 184 15.73 -6.74 -16.31
CA LEU A 184 15.17 -7.84 -17.10
C LEU A 184 14.02 -7.35 -17.99
N SER A 185 13.14 -6.49 -17.49
CA SER A 185 12.05 -5.89 -18.29
C SER A 185 12.51 -4.96 -19.42
N LEU A 186 13.78 -4.54 -19.43
CA LEU A 186 14.37 -3.69 -20.49
C LEU A 186 15.07 -4.49 -21.60
N ILE A 187 15.29 -5.80 -21.40
CA ILE A 187 16.00 -6.68 -22.34
C ILE A 187 15.02 -7.43 -23.27
N GLU A 188 13.73 -7.43 -22.96
CA GLU A 188 12.63 -7.96 -23.78
C GLU A 188 11.92 -6.85 -24.58
#